data_AF-A0A3D4T574-F1
#
_entry.id   AF-A0A3D4T574-F1
#
_cell.length_a   1.000
_cell.length_b   1.000
_cell.length_c   1.000
_cell.angle_alpha   90.00
_cell.angle_beta   90.00
_cell.angle_gamma   90.00
#
_symmetry.space_group_name_H-M   'P 1'
#
loop_
_entity.id
_entity.type
_entity.pdbx_description
1 polymer ?
#
loop_
_entity_poly.entity_id
_entity_poly.type
_entity_poly.pdbx_seq_one_letter_code
_entity_poly.pdbx_strand_id
1 'polypeptide(L)'
;MKKIISLLLSAILVTAMFGISASARVLGDVDGDKAANSVDALKILLYSVGSDESISPKLADVNCDGSVNSIDALIVLNISVGDYNGPTT
;
A
#
# COMPACT_ATOMS: atom_id res chain seq x y z
N MET A 1 2.52 -34.03 34.07
CA MET A 1 3.54 -33.25 33.31
C MET A 1 3.18 -33.12 31.82
N LYS A 2 2.95 -34.21 31.06
CA LYS A 2 2.57 -34.15 29.63
C LYS A 2 1.34 -33.26 29.31
N LYS A 3 0.30 -33.30 30.15
CA LYS A 3 -0.93 -32.50 29.96
C LYS A 3 -0.72 -30.99 30.15
N ILE A 4 0.23 -30.63 31.03
CA ILE A 4 0.56 -29.23 31.34
C ILE A 4 1.38 -28.64 30.19
N ILE A 5 2.31 -29.42 29.64
CA ILE A 5 3.11 -29.06 28.45
C ILE A 5 2.19 -28.90 27.23
N SER A 6 1.23 -29.81 27.04
CA SER A 6 0.26 -29.75 25.94
C SER A 6 -0.64 -28.51 26.01
N LEU A 7 -1.04 -28.10 27.22
CA LEU A 7 -1.87 -26.91 27.42
C LEU A 7 -1.07 -25.63 27.12
N LEU A 8 0.19 -25.57 27.53
CA LEU A 8 1.09 -24.45 27.22
C LEU A 8 1.38 -24.34 25.72
N LEU A 9 1.61 -25.45 25.03
CA LEU A 9 1.81 -25.45 23.57
C LEU A 9 0.56 -24.95 22.83
N SER A 10 -0.63 -25.40 23.25
CA SER A 10 -1.90 -24.94 22.67
C SER A 10 -2.12 -23.44 22.90
N ALA A 11 -1.79 -22.93 24.08
CA ALA A 11 -1.94 -21.50 24.38
C ALA A 11 -1.01 -20.63 23.53
N ILE A 12 0.24 -21.07 23.30
CA ILE A 12 1.21 -20.37 22.43
C ILE A 12 0.75 -20.37 20.96
N LEU A 13 0.14 -21.46 20.50
CA LEU A 13 -0.36 -21.55 19.12
C LEU A 13 -1.53 -20.59 18.88
N VAL A 14 -2.43 -20.43 19.86
CA VAL A 14 -3.59 -19.52 19.78
C VAL A 14 -3.16 -18.06 19.82
N THR A 15 -2.16 -17.69 20.62
CA THR A 15 -1.67 -16.30 20.68
C THR A 15 -0.91 -15.88 19.42
N ALA A 16 -0.23 -16.81 18.74
CA ALA A 16 0.44 -16.54 17.46
C ALA A 16 -0.53 -16.15 16.33
N MET A 17 -1.77 -16.65 16.36
CA MET A 17 -2.78 -16.38 15.34
C MET A 17 -3.44 -15.00 15.48
N PHE A 18 -3.33 -14.35 16.64
CA PHE A 18 -3.95 -13.05 16.92
C PHE A 18 -3.11 -11.83 16.49
N GLY A 19 -1.90 -12.05 15.96
CA GLY A 19 -0.91 -10.99 15.73
C GLY A 19 -0.78 -10.47 14.30
N ILE A 20 -1.52 -11.01 13.31
CA ILE A 20 -1.30 -10.66 11.90
C ILE A 20 -2.54 -9.97 11.34
N SER A 21 -2.73 -8.70 11.71
CA SER A 21 -3.61 -7.82 10.93
C SER A 21 -2.77 -7.19 9.82
N ALA A 22 -2.77 -7.81 8.64
CA ALA A 22 -2.15 -7.22 7.46
C ALA A 22 -3.04 -6.06 6.99
N SER A 23 -2.64 -4.83 7.29
CA SER A 23 -3.22 -3.65 6.66
C SER A 23 -2.83 -3.67 5.18
N ALA A 24 -3.73 -4.13 4.31
CA ALA A 24 -3.60 -3.91 2.88
C ALA A 24 -3.64 -2.39 2.62
N ARG A 25 -2.50 -1.81 2.22
CA ARG A 25 -2.48 -0.42 1.74
C ARG A 25 -2.95 -0.41 0.30
N VAL A 26 -3.69 0.63 -0.07
CA VAL A 26 -4.14 0.85 -1.44
C VAL A 26 -2.94 1.32 -2.26
N LEU A 27 -2.68 0.70 -3.41
CA LEU A 27 -1.62 1.14 -4.31
C LEU A 27 -2.05 2.49 -4.91
N GLY A 28 -1.15 3.47 -4.92
CA GLY A 28 -1.47 4.86 -5.29
C GLY A 28 -2.05 5.73 -4.18
N ASP A 29 -2.37 5.17 -3.00
CA ASP A 29 -2.68 5.95 -1.79
C ASP A 29 -1.36 6.31 -1.08
N VAL A 30 -0.90 7.53 -1.28
CA VAL A 30 0.40 7.99 -0.78
C VAL A 30 0.27 8.88 0.44
N ASP A 31 -0.93 9.35 0.77
CA ASP A 31 -1.20 10.15 1.96
C ASP A 31 -1.84 9.41 3.13
N GLY A 32 -2.28 8.16 2.91
CA GLY A 32 -2.81 7.26 3.92
C GLY A 32 -4.30 7.44 4.22
N ASP A 33 -5.05 8.15 3.37
CA ASP A 33 -6.49 8.35 3.53
C ASP A 33 -7.35 7.14 3.10
N LYS A 34 -6.70 6.09 2.56
CA LYS A 34 -7.28 4.83 2.08
C LYS A 34 -7.97 4.94 0.71
N ALA A 35 -7.74 5.99 -0.04
CA ALA A 35 -8.17 6.14 -1.42
C ALA A 35 -6.98 6.52 -2.31
N ALA A 36 -6.94 6.01 -3.54
CA ALA A 36 -6.04 6.52 -4.56
C ALA A 36 -6.81 7.57 -5.37
N ASN A 37 -6.50 8.85 -5.19
CA ASN A 37 -7.27 9.95 -5.77
C ASN A 37 -6.37 11.09 -6.28
N SER A 38 -6.98 12.18 -6.74
CA SER A 38 -6.25 13.33 -7.29
C SER A 38 -5.25 14.00 -6.33
N VAL A 39 -5.46 13.89 -5.01
CA VAL A 39 -4.53 14.41 -3.99
C VAL A 39 -3.24 13.61 -4.01
N ASP A 40 -3.33 12.28 -4.11
CA ASP A 40 -2.17 11.41 -4.24
C ASP A 40 -1.40 11.68 -5.52
N ALA A 41 -2.10 11.82 -6.64
CA ALA A 41 -1.48 12.15 -7.92
C ALA A 41 -0.69 13.46 -7.86
N LEU A 42 -1.24 14.50 -7.19
CA LEU A 42 -0.52 15.75 -6.98
C LEU A 42 0.74 15.54 -6.13
N LYS A 43 0.65 14.77 -5.05
CA LYS A 43 1.80 14.48 -4.19
C LYS A 43 2.90 13.71 -4.91
N ILE A 44 2.53 12.75 -5.77
CA ILE A 44 3.49 12.02 -6.62
C ILE A 44 4.21 12.98 -7.58
N LEU A 45 3.50 13.96 -8.16
CA LEU A 45 4.13 14.99 -9.00
C LEU A 45 5.10 15.86 -8.21
N LEU A 46 4.71 16.31 -7.01
CA LEU A 46 5.58 17.11 -6.13
C LEU A 46 6.83 16.34 -5.72
N TYR A 47 6.70 15.03 -5.44
CA TYR A 47 7.83 14.14 -5.20
C TYR A 47 8.73 14.00 -6.41
N SER A 48 8.15 13.80 -7.61
CA SER A 48 8.92 13.62 -8.85
C SER A 48 9.80 14.83 -9.20
N VAL A 49 9.46 16.02 -8.70
CA VAL A 49 10.25 17.25 -8.90
C VAL A 49 11.07 17.65 -7.65
N GLY A 50 11.08 16.83 -6.61
CA GLY A 50 11.81 17.08 -5.36
C GLY A 50 11.24 18.23 -4.52
N SER A 51 9.96 18.60 -4.73
CA SER A 51 9.29 19.65 -3.95
C SER A 51 8.65 19.13 -2.67
N ASP A 52 8.31 17.84 -2.60
CA ASP A 52 7.74 17.20 -1.41
C ASP A 52 8.14 15.73 -1.34
N GLU A 53 8.88 15.33 -0.30
CA GLU A 53 9.31 13.94 -0.08
C GLU A 53 8.40 13.19 0.92
N SER A 54 7.31 13.80 1.37
CA SER A 54 6.41 13.25 2.41
C SER A 54 5.40 12.21 1.89
N ILE A 55 5.87 11.27 1.07
CA ILE A 55 5.07 10.17 0.52
C ILE A 55 5.73 8.80 0.76
N SER A 56 4.99 7.72 0.47
CA SER A 56 5.58 6.37 0.40
C SER A 56 5.96 6.03 -1.04
N PRO A 57 7.26 5.97 -1.40
CA PRO A 57 7.68 5.66 -2.78
C PRO A 57 7.17 4.29 -3.26
N LYS A 58 7.04 3.33 -2.34
CA LYS A 58 6.53 1.99 -2.63
C LYS A 58 5.05 1.98 -3.01
N LEU A 59 4.25 2.92 -2.50
CA LEU A 59 2.85 3.05 -2.89
C LEU A 59 2.69 3.94 -4.11
N ALA A 60 3.65 4.84 -4.34
CA ALA A 60 3.68 5.77 -5.44
C ALA A 60 4.10 5.14 -6.77
N ASP A 61 4.98 4.12 -6.78
CA ASP A 61 5.35 3.34 -7.97
C ASP A 61 4.22 2.35 -8.32
N VAL A 62 3.20 2.85 -9.01
CA VAL A 62 1.96 2.10 -9.28
C VAL A 62 2.06 1.24 -10.53
N ASN A 63 2.97 1.58 -11.46
CA ASN A 63 3.25 0.76 -12.63
C ASN A 63 4.35 -0.29 -12.37
N CYS A 64 4.98 -0.26 -11.19
CA CYS A 64 6.04 -1.17 -10.75
C CYS A 64 7.28 -1.14 -11.65
N ASP A 65 7.60 -0.01 -12.28
CA ASP A 65 8.79 0.16 -13.12
C ASP A 65 10.06 0.52 -12.31
N GLY A 66 9.91 0.75 -11.01
CA GLY A 66 10.98 1.10 -10.07
C GLY A 66 11.27 2.59 -10.00
N SER A 67 10.54 3.44 -10.70
CA SER A 67 10.75 4.89 -10.76
C SER A 67 9.46 5.66 -10.48
N VAL A 68 9.38 6.35 -9.34
CA VAL A 68 8.25 7.23 -9.04
C VAL A 68 8.31 8.50 -9.90
N ASN A 69 7.39 8.64 -10.85
CA ASN A 69 7.39 9.76 -11.79
C ASN A 69 5.97 10.16 -12.24
N SER A 70 5.86 11.03 -13.25
CA SER A 70 4.58 11.53 -13.76
C SER A 70 3.66 10.44 -14.35
N ILE A 71 4.21 9.30 -14.78
CA ILE A 71 3.43 8.16 -15.28
C ILE A 71 2.58 7.58 -14.15
N ASP A 72 3.15 7.46 -12.95
CA ASP A 72 2.42 6.97 -11.78
C ASP A 72 1.29 7.90 -11.38
N ALA A 73 1.57 9.21 -11.35
CA ALA A 73 0.57 10.23 -11.06
C ALA A 73 -0.59 10.18 -12.06
N LEU A 74 -0.31 9.98 -13.36
CA LEU A 74 -1.34 9.83 -14.39
C LEU A 74 -2.19 8.57 -14.16
N ILE A 75 -1.58 7.45 -13.79
CA ILE A 75 -2.31 6.21 -13.48
C ILE A 75 -3.25 6.44 -12.30
N VAL A 76 -2.77 7.08 -11.22
CA VAL A 76 -3.60 7.42 -10.05
C VAL A 76 -4.74 8.36 -10.43
N LEU A 77 -4.51 9.33 -11.32
CA LEU A 77 -5.57 10.21 -11.83
C LEU A 77 -6.63 9.42 -12.63
N ASN A 78 -6.20 8.50 -13.49
CA ASN A 78 -7.11 7.62 -14.23
C ASN A 78 -7.92 6.72 -13.29
N ILE A 79 -7.32 6.22 -12.21
CA ILE A 79 -8.02 5.51 -11.14
C ILE A 79 -9.07 6.42 -10.50
N SER A 80 -8.70 7.66 -10.16
CA SER A 80 -9.60 8.63 -9.51
C SER A 80 -10.85 8.96 -10.32
N VAL A 81 -10.79 8.85 -11.65
CA VAL A 81 -11.94 9.11 -12.56
C VAL A 81 -12.59 7.82 -13.08
N GLY A 82 -12.10 6.65 -12.68
CA GLY A 82 -12.63 5.35 -13.11
C GLY A 82 -12.27 4.96 -14.55
N ASP A 83 -11.22 5.55 -15.13
CA ASP A 83 -10.73 5.28 -16.50
C ASP A 83 -9.52 4.33 -16.53
N TYR A 84 -9.24 3.65 -15.42
CA TYR A 84 -8.16 2.68 -15.33
C TYR A 84 -8.69 1.26 -15.22
N ASN A 85 -8.42 0.44 -16.23
CA ASN A 85 -8.85 -0.97 -16.31
C ASN A 85 -7.77 -1.97 -15.88
N GLY A 86 -6.65 -1.50 -15.32
CA GLY A 86 -5.50 -2.35 -15.01
C GLY A 86 -4.67 -2.74 -16.24
N PRO A 87 -3.57 -3.49 -16.04
CA PRO A 87 -2.84 -4.09 -17.15
C PRO A 87 -3.75 -5.05 -17.91
N THR A 88 -4.08 -4.71 -19.16
CA THR A 88 -4.79 -5.60 -20.08
C THR A 88 -3.81 -6.69 -20.52
N THR A 89 -4.05 -7.93 -20.10
CA THR A 89 -3.33 -9.12 -20.56
C THR A 89 -3.53 -9.39 -22.04
#